data_AF-A0A6P0SY32-F1
#
_entry.id   AF-A0A6P0SY32-F1
#
_cell.length_a   1.000
_cell.length_b   1.000
_cell.length_c   1.000
_cell.angle_alpha   90.00
_cell.angle_beta   90.00
_cell.angle_gamma   90.00
#
_symmetry.space_group_name_H-M   'P 1'
#
loop_
_entity.id
_entity.type
_entity.pdbx_description
1 polymer ?
#
loop_
_entity_poly.entity_id
_entity_poly.type
_entity_poly.pdbx_seq_one_letter_code
_entity_poly.pdbx_strand_id
1 'polypeptide(L)' 'MRVAIAGAGLAGLSCAKYLTDAGHTPIVLERRNVLGGKVAAWKDQDGDWYETGLHIFFGAYP' A
#
# COMPACT_ATOMS: atom_id res chain seq x y z
N MET A 1 17.92 11.31 2.65
CA MET A 1 17.05 12.13 3.53
C MET A 1 16.02 11.24 4.21
N ARG A 2 15.59 11.53 5.44
CA ARG A 2 14.46 10.83 6.07
C ARG A 2 13.16 11.51 5.68
N VAL A 3 12.17 10.77 5.20
CA VAL A 3 10.90 11.32 4.69
C VAL A 3 9.73 10.59 5.34
N ALA A 4 8.85 11.29 6.05
CA ALA A 4 7.65 10.70 6.63
C ALA A 4 6.51 10.65 5.60
N ILE A 5 5.84 9.50 5.51
CA ILE A 5 4.71 9.25 4.60
C ILE A 5 3.53 8.77 5.46
N ALA A 6 2.41 9.49 5.43
CA ALA A 6 1.19 9.12 6.15
C ALA A 6 0.23 8.36 5.23
N GLY A 7 0.15 7.04 5.41
CA GLY A 7 -0.71 6.10 4.69
C GLY A 7 0.07 5.10 3.85
N ALA A 8 -0.25 3.81 4.00
CA ALA A 8 0.35 2.70 3.24
C ALA A 8 -0.61 2.10 2.19
N GLY A 9 -1.36 2.96 1.50
CA GLY A 9 -2.05 2.60 0.26
C GLY A 9 -1.12 2.63 -0.96
N LEU A 10 -1.63 2.31 -2.15
CA LEU A 10 -0.85 2.31 -3.41
C LEU A 10 -0.03 3.60 -3.61
N ALA A 11 -0.63 4.77 -3.35
CA ALA A 11 0.06 6.06 -3.48
C ALA A 11 1.26 6.20 -2.53
N GLY A 12 1.07 5.88 -1.24
CA GLY A 12 2.12 6.01 -0.23
C GLY A 12 3.24 4.98 -0.42
N LEU A 13 2.89 3.74 -0.78
CA LEU A 13 3.86 2.69 -1.09
C LEU A 13 4.66 3.00 -2.37
N SER A 14 4.00 3.52 -3.41
CA SER A 14 4.68 3.99 -4.63
C SER A 14 5.65 5.14 -4.32
N CYS A 15 5.23 6.13 -3.53
CA CYS A 15 6.10 7.20 -3.07
C CYS A 15 7.32 6.67 -2.31
N ALA A 16 7.12 5.75 -1.35
CA ALA A 16 8.19 5.13 -0.60
C ALA A 16 9.17 4.36 -1.51
N LYS A 17 8.65 3.60 -2.48
CA LYS A 17 9.47 2.91 -3.48
C LYS A 17 10.39 3.88 -4.21
N TYR A 18 9.85 4.93 -4.81
CA TYR A 18 10.67 5.86 -5.61
C TYR A 18 11.65 6.68 -4.75
N LEU A 19 11.29 7.02 -3.52
CA LEU A 19 12.22 7.64 -2.58
C LEU A 19 13.36 6.69 -2.19
N THR A 20 13.07 5.40 -2.04
CA THR A 20 14.09 4.38 -1.75
C THR A 20 15.06 4.24 -2.93
N ASP A 21 14.53 4.17 -4.16
CA ASP A 21 15.36 4.11 -5.39
C ASP A 21 16.27 5.34 -5.53
N ALA A 22 15.80 6.51 -5.09
CA ALA A 22 16.58 7.75 -5.06
C ALA A 22 17.59 7.83 -3.89
N GLY A 23 17.77 6.77 -3.10
CA GLY A 23 18.70 6.73 -1.97
C GLY A 23 18.22 7.48 -0.72
N HIS A 24 16.91 7.70 -0.59
CA HIS A 24 16.31 8.26 0.62
C HIS A 24 15.83 7.16 1.57
N THR A 25 15.47 7.56 2.79
CA THR A 25 14.97 6.66 3.86
C THR A 25 13.52 7.05 4.18
N PRO A 26 12.54 6.53 3.44
CA PRO A 26 11.13 6.78 3.74
C PRO A 26 10.71 6.06 5.03
N ILE A 27 9.83 6.70 5.79
CA ILE A 27 9.18 6.17 6.99
C ILE A 27 7.68 6.19 6.71
N VAL A 28 7.11 5.04 6.41
CA VAL A 28 5.67 4.90 6.11
C VAL A 28 4.92 4.60 7.39
N LEU A 29 3.89 5.40 7.68
CA LEU A 29 3.02 5.25 8.84
C LEU A 29 1.59 4.95 8.35
N GLU A 30 1.08 3.77 8.65
CA GLU A 30 -0.30 3.38 8.36
C GLU A 30 -1.08 3.25 9.66
N ARG A 31 -2.31 3.78 9.68
CA ARG A 31 -3.15 3.77 10.88
C ARG A 31 -3.68 2.37 11.20
N ARG A 32 -3.96 1.57 10.17
CA ARG A 32 -4.58 0.24 10.31
C ARG A 32 -3.52 -0.85 10.39
N ASN A 33 -3.89 -1.99 10.99
CA ASN A 33 -3.04 -3.19 11.00
C ASN A 33 -3.14 -3.99 9.69
N VAL A 34 -3.21 -3.30 8.55
CA VAL A 34 -3.30 -3.88 7.20
C VAL A 34 -2.79 -2.86 6.19
N LEU A 35 -2.06 -3.33 5.18
CA LEU A 35 -1.53 -2.49 4.11
C LEU A 35 -2.50 -2.44 2.92
N GLY A 36 -2.24 -1.54 1.96
CA GLY A 36 -2.95 -1.52 0.68
C GLY A 36 -4.05 -0.46 0.58
N GLY A 37 -4.47 0.18 1.68
CA GLY A 37 -5.46 1.27 1.53
C GLY A 37 -6.82 0.73 1.10
N LYS A 38 -7.24 1.13 -0.10
CA LYS A 38 -8.45 0.66 -0.81
C LYS A 38 -8.26 -0.65 -1.57
N VAL A 39 -7.05 -1.22 -1.60
CA VAL A 39 -6.77 -2.56 -2.15
C VAL A 39 -6.42 -3.57 -1.04
N ALA A 40 -6.79 -3.25 0.20
CA ALA A 40 -6.51 -4.12 1.35
C ALA A 40 -7.42 -5.36 1.35
N ALA A 41 -6.92 -6.44 1.95
CA ALA A 41 -7.65 -7.68 2.17
C ALA A 41 -7.39 -8.21 3.59
N TRP A 42 -8.33 -8.99 4.11
CA TRP A 42 -8.25 -9.63 5.43
C TRP A 42 -8.66 -11.08 5.33
N LYS A 43 -8.18 -11.90 6.26
CA LYS A 43 -8.71 -13.23 6.49
C LYS A 43 -9.79 -13.20 7.55
N ASP A 44 -10.87 -13.94 7.34
CA ASP A 44 -11.85 -14.23 8.38
C ASP A 44 -11.37 -15.35 9.32
N GLN A 45 -12.29 -15.85 10.16
CA GLN A 45 -11.98 -16.89 11.16
C GLN A 45 -11.78 -18.27 10.53
N ASP A 46 -12.38 -18.51 9.36
CA ASP A 46 -12.27 -19.76 8.61
C ASP A 46 -11.02 -19.76 7.71
N GLY A 47 -10.37 -18.61 7.58
CA GLY A 47 -9.12 -18.41 6.84
C GLY A 47 -9.33 -17.92 5.40
N ASP A 48 -10.58 -17.65 5.03
CA ASP A 48 -10.97 -17.14 3.72
C ASP A 48 -10.67 -15.64 3.61
N TRP A 49 -10.22 -15.24 2.42
CA TRP A 49 -9.88 -13.84 2.16
C TRP A 49 -11.10 -13.06 1.68
N TYR A 50 -11.30 -11.88 2.25
CA TYR A 50 -12.20 -10.86 1.73
C TYR A 50 -11.46 -9.56 1.50
N GLU A 51 -11.78 -8.92 0.37
CA GLU A 51 -11.14 -7.70 -0.08
C GLU A 51 -12.03 -6.49 0.15
N THR A 52 -11.40 -5.32 0.19
CA THR A 52 -12.10 -4.02 0.17
C THR A 52 -12.98 -3.81 -1.08
N GLY A 53 -12.66 -4.47 -2.20
CA GLY A 53 -13.41 -4.44 -3.44
C GLY A 53 -12.71 -5.24 -4.54
N LEU A 54 -13.40 -5.50 -5.65
CA LEU A 54 -12.80 -6.15 -6.83
C LEU A 54 -11.91 -5.16 -7.58
N HIS A 55 -10.65 -5.54 -7.81
CA HIS A 55 -9.70 -4.69 -8.53
C HIS A 55 -9.24 -5.38 -9.82
N ILE A 56 -9.36 -4.67 -10.95
CA ILE A 56 -8.92 -5.14 -12.27
C ILE A 56 -7.80 -4.22 -12.76
N PHE A 57 -6.68 -4.81 -13.19
CA PHE A 57 -5.60 -4.08 -13.85
C PHE A 57 -5.86 -4.03 -15.36
N PHE A 58 -5.74 -2.84 -15.93
CA PHE A 58 -5.90 -2.61 -17.36
C PHE A 58 -4.54 -2.28 -17.99
N GLY A 59 -4.34 -2.65 -19.26
CA GLY A 59 -3.10 -2.37 -19.98
C GLY A 59 -2.83 -0.87 -20.26
N ALA A 60 -3.81 0.00 -20.00
CA ALA A 60 -3.70 1.45 -20.24
C ALA A 60 -3.13 2.24 -19.04
N TYR A 61 -2.47 1.57 -18.08
CA TYR A 61 -1.81 2.20 -16.92
C TYR A 61 -0.34 1.74 -16.87
N PRO A 62 0.59 2.50 -17.47
CA PRO A 62 2.02 2.15 -17.52
C PRO A 62 2.74 2.31 -16.17
#